data_AF-A0A960ZLH4-F1
#
_entry.id   AF-A0A960ZLH4-F1
#
_cell.length_a   1.000
_cell.length_b   1.000
_cell.length_c   1.000
_cell.angle_alpha   90.00
_cell.angle_beta   90.00
_cell.angle_gamma   90.00
#
_symmetry.space_group_name_H-M   'P 1'
#
loop_
_entity.id
_entity.type
_entity.pdbx_description
1 polymer ?
#
loop_
_entity_poly.entity_id
_entity_poly.type
_entity_poly.pdbx_seq_one_letter_code
_entity_poly.pdbx_strand_id
1 'polypeptide(L)'
;EDTVHTLTRHETGAMGTYTLNLYQHPNEVLMTVVCERGTLRADYANQRWSWMTAPNGTWNHEPVSVPDRDTIYRIQNSAFLDAVGGFGKVLCPLEDAIRTLDVNLASHRSAAGSGWENILT
;
A
#
# COMPACT_ATOMS: atom_id res chain seq x y z
N GLU A 1 -15.33 -7.64 -8.26
CA GLU A 1 -15.79 -7.60 -6.85
C GLU A 1 -15.79 -6.16 -6.40
N ASP A 2 -16.81 -5.73 -5.67
CA ASP A 2 -16.95 -4.34 -5.20
C ASP A 2 -16.28 -4.11 -3.83
N THR A 3 -16.00 -5.21 -3.11
CA THR A 3 -15.26 -5.24 -1.85
C THR A 3 -14.25 -6.37 -1.89
N VAL A 4 -13.07 -6.15 -1.32
CA VAL A 4 -12.01 -7.17 -1.21
C VAL A 4 -11.45 -7.14 0.22
N HIS A 5 -11.21 -8.33 0.78
CA HIS A 5 -10.46 -8.52 2.02
C HIS A 5 -9.42 -9.62 1.82
N THR A 6 -8.14 -9.25 1.88
CA THR A 6 -7.02 -10.18 1.64
C THR A 6 -6.10 -10.23 2.83
N LEU A 7 -5.70 -11.43 3.23
CA LEU A 7 -4.64 -11.67 4.20
C LEU A 7 -3.37 -12.12 3.48
N THR A 8 -2.21 -11.61 3.88
CA THR A 8 -0.92 -12.00 3.30
C THR A 8 0.08 -12.40 4.37
N ARG A 9 1.01 -13.27 3.97
CA ARG A 9 2.22 -13.59 4.72
C ARG A 9 3.41 -13.39 3.79
N HIS A 10 4.31 -12.51 4.19
CA HIS A 10 5.53 -12.20 3.45
C HIS A 10 6.64 -13.16 3.88
N GLU A 11 7.61 -13.40 3.01
CA GLU A 11 8.75 -14.31 3.27
C GLU A 11 9.57 -13.90 4.49
N THR A 12 9.65 -12.59 4.76
CA THR A 12 10.32 -12.02 5.94
C THR A 12 9.56 -12.24 7.25
N GLY A 13 8.37 -12.84 7.20
CA GLY A 13 7.50 -13.08 8.36
C GLY A 13 6.48 -11.97 8.63
N ALA A 14 6.54 -10.84 7.92
CA ALA A 14 5.53 -9.79 8.03
C ALA A 14 4.16 -10.32 7.57
N MET A 15 3.09 -9.90 8.25
CA MET A 15 1.72 -10.22 7.88
C MET A 15 0.99 -8.95 7.43
N GLY A 16 0.13 -9.09 6.43
CA GLY A 16 -0.63 -7.97 5.86
C GLY A 16 -2.14 -8.26 5.85
N THR A 17 -2.91 -7.18 5.94
CA THR A 17 -4.35 -7.20 5.68
C THR A 17 -4.66 -6.07 4.71
N TYR A 18 -5.27 -6.36 3.58
CA TYR A 18 -5.70 -5.38 2.60
C TYR A 18 -7.21 -5.38 2.53
N THR A 19 -7.81 -4.20 2.59
CA THR A 19 -9.26 -4.04 2.46
C THR A 19 -9.54 -2.91 1.47
N LEU A 20 -10.34 -3.21 0.45
CA LEU A 20 -10.79 -2.26 -0.54
C LEU A 20 -12.31 -2.31 -0.59
N ASN A 21 -12.96 -1.15 -0.62
CA ASN A 21 -14.41 -1.05 -0.58
C ASN A 21 -14.90 0.10 -1.47
N LEU A 22 -15.55 -0.24 -2.58
CA LEU A 22 -16.11 0.75 -3.52
C LEU A 22 -17.49 1.28 -3.11
N TYR A 23 -18.15 0.68 -2.11
CA TYR A 23 -19.39 1.20 -1.53
C TYR A 23 -19.14 2.27 -0.46
N GLN A 24 -17.90 2.42 -0.01
CA GLN A 24 -17.54 3.41 0.99
C GLN A 24 -17.73 4.82 0.43
N HIS A 25 -18.48 5.66 1.15
CA HIS A 25 -18.70 7.04 0.74
C HIS A 25 -17.42 7.90 0.86
N PRO A 26 -16.66 7.83 1.98
CA PRO A 26 -15.33 8.44 2.03
C PRO A 26 -14.35 7.77 1.06
N ASN A 27 -13.75 8.55 0.16
CA ASN A 27 -12.56 8.08 -0.55
C ASN A 27 -11.35 8.27 0.36
N GLU A 28 -10.95 7.21 1.06
CA GLU A 28 -9.86 7.29 2.04
C GLU A 28 -8.82 6.19 1.83
N VAL A 29 -7.61 6.50 2.26
CA VAL A 29 -6.53 5.53 2.39
C VAL A 29 -6.02 5.63 3.81
N LEU A 30 -6.11 4.51 4.53
CA LEU A 30 -5.59 4.35 5.88
C LEU A 30 -4.59 3.20 5.89
N MET A 31 -3.34 3.49 6.25
CA MET A 31 -2.29 2.47 6.35
C MET A 31 -1.80 2.41 7.78
N THR A 32 -1.76 1.23 8.38
CA THR A 32 -1.16 1.00 9.69
C THR A 32 -0.01 0.03 9.55
N VAL A 33 1.17 0.42 10.03
CA VAL A 33 2.39 -0.41 10.06
C VAL A 33 2.76 -0.67 11.51
N VAL A 34 2.71 -1.93 11.91
CA VAL A 34 3.07 -2.37 13.26
C VAL A 34 4.51 -2.86 13.25
N CYS A 35 5.36 -2.21 14.04
CA CYS A 35 6.78 -2.53 14.20
C CYS A 35 7.06 -2.98 15.65
N GLU A 36 8.25 -3.52 15.88
CA GLU A 36 8.67 -4.03 17.21
C GLU A 36 8.62 -2.99 18.33
N ARG A 37 8.85 -1.71 18.00
CA ARG A 37 8.94 -0.60 18.98
C ARG A 37 7.79 0.40 18.88
N GLY A 38 6.75 0.08 18.13
CA GLY A 38 5.61 0.96 17.97
C GLY A 38 4.85 0.75 16.68
N THR A 39 3.78 1.52 16.54
CA THR A 39 2.89 1.49 15.39
C THR A 39 2.87 2.86 14.75
N LEU A 40 2.98 2.91 13.42
CA LEU A 40 2.78 4.09 12.59
C LEU A 40 1.45 3.97 11.86
N ARG A 41 0.75 5.08 11.68
CA ARG A 41 -0.47 5.17 10.89
C ARG A 41 -0.43 6.38 9.97
N ALA A 42 -0.60 6.13 8.67
CA ALA A 42 -0.91 7.15 7.67
C ALA A 42 -2.43 7.29 7.58
N ASP A 43 -2.96 8.45 7.93
CA ASP A 43 -4.38 8.77 7.89
C ASP A 43 -4.57 9.98 6.96
N TYR A 44 -4.66 9.69 5.66
CA TYR A 44 -4.65 10.72 4.62
C TYR A 44 -5.93 11.56 4.60
N ALA A 45 -7.08 10.97 4.98
CA ALA A 45 -8.33 11.69 5.09
C ALA A 45 -8.27 12.79 6.17
N ASN A 46 -7.53 12.54 7.26
CA ASN A 46 -7.26 13.54 8.30
C ASN A 46 -5.93 14.29 8.10
N GLN A 47 -5.25 14.10 6.97
CA GLN A 47 -3.97 14.74 6.65
C GLN A 47 -2.96 14.64 7.81
N ARG A 48 -2.78 13.44 8.38
CA ARG A 48 -1.86 13.23 9.50
C ARG A 48 -1.09 11.91 9.46
N TRP A 49 0.10 11.95 10.06
CA TRP A 49 0.78 10.79 10.59
C TRP A 49 0.42 10.62 12.05
N SER A 50 0.24 9.37 12.48
CA SER A 50 0.03 9.06 13.90
C SER A 50 0.97 7.95 14.34
N TRP A 51 1.49 8.01 15.56
CA TRP A 51 2.29 6.92 16.11
C TRP A 51 2.07 6.68 17.60
N MET A 52 2.30 5.44 18.02
CA MET A 52 2.21 4.97 19.40
C MET A 52 3.33 3.97 19.68
N THR A 53 4.01 4.09 20.82
CA THR A 53 5.17 3.24 21.18
C THR A 53 4.91 2.28 22.34
N ALA A 54 3.75 2.39 23.01
CA ALA A 54 3.37 1.55 24.14
C ALA A 54 1.97 0.94 23.91
N PRO A 55 1.75 -0.35 24.21
CA PRO A 55 0.41 -0.92 24.25
C PRO A 55 -0.44 -0.16 25.27
N ASN A 56 -1.53 0.47 24.83
CA ASN A 56 -2.39 1.37 25.61
C ASN A 56 -1.83 2.79 25.87
N GLY A 57 -0.82 3.22 25.12
CA GLY A 57 -0.38 4.61 25.12
C GLY A 57 -1.38 5.54 24.41
N THR A 58 -1.02 6.81 24.32
CA THR A 58 -1.76 7.80 23.52
C THR A 58 -1.17 7.89 22.12
N TRP A 59 -2.02 8.09 21.12
CA TRP A 59 -1.55 8.44 19.78
C TRP A 59 -0.93 9.83 19.79
N ASN A 60 0.28 9.93 19.25
CA ASN A 60 0.87 11.20 18.86
C ASN A 60 0.45 11.46 17.41
N HIS A 61 0.23 12.73 17.06
CA HIS A 61 -0.24 13.13 15.73
C HIS A 61 0.66 14.24 15.19
N GLU A 62 1.16 14.08 13.97
CA GLU A 62 1.79 15.15 13.20
C GLU A 62 0.93 15.44 11.97
N PRO A 63 0.64 16.71 11.64
CA PRO A 63 0.01 17.04 10.37
C PRO A 63 0.94 16.68 9.21
N VAL A 64 0.36 16.25 8.09
CA VAL A 64 1.07 16.05 6.83
C VAL A 64 0.32 16.73 5.70
N SER A 65 1.04 17.51 4.89
CA SER A 65 0.51 18.01 3.64
C SER A 65 0.48 16.87 2.62
N VAL A 66 -0.72 16.44 2.23
CA VAL A 66 -0.88 15.54 1.08
C VAL A 66 -0.72 16.38 -0.18
N PRO A 67 0.21 16.04 -1.09
CA PRO A 67 0.35 16.79 -2.33
C PRO A 67 -0.93 16.68 -3.16
N ASP A 68 -1.18 17.68 -3.99
CA ASP A 68 -2.24 17.58 -5.00
C ASP A 68 -2.05 16.31 -5.83
N ARG A 69 -3.16 15.63 -6.18
CA ARG A 69 -3.13 14.34 -6.88
C ARG A 69 -2.30 14.42 -8.17
N ASP A 70 -2.40 15.52 -8.91
CA ASP A 70 -1.70 15.69 -10.18
C ASP A 70 -0.18 15.83 -9.98
N THR A 71 0.27 16.21 -8.77
CA THR A 71 1.69 16.22 -8.42
C THR A 71 2.31 14.83 -8.50
N ILE A 72 1.60 13.79 -8.04
CA ILE A 72 2.10 12.41 -8.07
C ILE A 72 2.24 11.93 -9.51
N TYR A 73 1.24 12.20 -10.36
CA TYR A 73 1.29 11.86 -11.78
C TYR A 73 2.38 12.64 -12.53
N ARG A 74 2.60 13.91 -12.20
CA ARG A 74 3.69 14.71 -12.76
C ARG A 74 5.05 14.10 -12.41
N ILE A 75 5.27 13.70 -11.16
CA ILE A 75 6.51 13.05 -10.72
C ILE A 75 6.73 11.74 -11.50
N GLN A 76 5.70 10.91 -11.63
CA GLN A 76 5.78 9.66 -12.40
C GLN A 76 6.13 9.90 -13.87
N ASN A 77 5.48 10.85 -14.53
CA ASN A 77 5.73 11.19 -15.93
C ASN A 77 7.14 11.75 -16.14
N SER A 78 7.59 12.65 -15.26
CA SER A 78 8.96 13.18 -15.32
C SER A 78 9.99 12.06 -15.18
N ALA A 79 9.85 11.16 -14.20
CA ALA A 79 10.76 10.03 -14.03
C ALA A 79 10.78 9.07 -15.23
N PHE A 80 9.62 8.85 -15.88
CA PHE A 80 9.56 8.08 -17.11
C PHE A 80 10.35 8.73 -18.25
N LEU A 81 10.17 10.03 -18.48
CA LEU A 81 10.90 10.76 -19.53
C LEU A 81 12.40 10.80 -19.26
N ASP A 82 12.82 10.98 -18.00
CA ASP A 82 14.23 10.94 -17.60
C ASP A 82 14.84 9.55 -17.88
N ALA A 83 14.10 8.47 -17.61
CA ALA A 83 14.54 7.12 -17.90
C ALA A 83 14.68 6.86 -19.41
N VAL A 84 13.73 7.33 -20.23
CA VAL A 84 13.81 7.26 -21.70
C VAL A 84 15.03 8.03 -22.23
N GLY A 85 15.36 9.16 -21.61
CA GLY A 85 16.55 9.95 -21.95
C GLY A 85 17.88 9.40 -21.41
N GLY A 86 17.86 8.37 -20.57
CA GLY A 86 19.05 7.82 -19.92
C GLY A 86 19.58 8.64 -18.73
N PHE A 87 18.78 9.56 -18.20
CA PHE A 87 19.15 10.45 -17.09
C PHE A 87 18.60 10.00 -15.73
N GLY A 88 17.87 8.89 -15.69
CA GLY A 88 17.22 8.40 -14.48
C GLY A 88 16.81 6.93 -14.57
N LYS A 89 16.00 6.50 -13.60
CA LYS A 89 15.38 5.18 -13.56
C LYS A 89 13.87 5.33 -13.49
N VAL A 90 13.16 4.33 -14.00
CA VAL A 90 11.72 4.21 -13.75
C VAL A 90 11.46 4.04 -12.25
N LEU A 91 10.38 4.64 -11.75
CA LEU A 91 9.99 4.53 -10.33
C LEU A 91 9.47 3.13 -9.98
N CYS A 92 8.92 2.42 -10.97
CA CYS A 92 8.44 1.06 -10.86
C CYS A 92 9.00 0.25 -12.05
N PRO A 93 9.99 -0.62 -11.82
CA PRO A 93 10.48 -1.57 -12.81
C PRO A 93 9.39 -2.56 -13.26
N LEU A 94 9.61 -3.21 -14.42
CA LEU A 94 8.63 -4.15 -14.98
C LEU A 94 8.46 -5.39 -14.08
N GLU A 95 9.55 -5.85 -13.47
CA GLU A 95 9.55 -6.97 -12.52
C GLU A 95 8.63 -6.72 -11.32
N ASP A 96 8.59 -5.49 -10.80
CA ASP A 96 7.72 -5.12 -9.68
C ASP A 96 6.24 -5.07 -10.12
N ALA A 97 5.98 -4.64 -11.36
CA ALA A 97 4.63 -4.65 -11.93
C ALA A 97 4.11 -6.08 -12.16
N ILE A 98 4.96 -6.96 -12.69
CA ILE A 98 4.64 -8.40 -12.87
C ILE A 98 4.35 -9.02 -11.50
N ARG A 99 5.23 -8.80 -10.51
CA ARG A 99 5.03 -9.30 -9.14
C ARG A 99 3.72 -8.83 -8.53
N THR A 100 3.35 -7.57 -8.74
CA THR A 100 2.06 -7.02 -8.28
C THR A 100 0.87 -7.71 -8.95
N LEU A 101 0.95 -7.97 -10.26
CA LEU A 101 -0.08 -8.71 -10.98
C LEU A 101 -0.24 -10.14 -10.43
N ASP A 102 0.87 -10.84 -10.17
CA ASP A 102 0.84 -12.20 -9.62
C ASP A 102 0.18 -12.26 -8.24
N VAL A 103 0.43 -11.25 -7.39
CA VAL A 103 -0.24 -11.10 -6.08
C VAL A 103 -1.75 -10.96 -6.25
N ASN A 104 -2.21 -10.15 -7.19
CA ASN A 104 -3.63 -9.94 -7.46
C ASN A 104 -4.29 -11.21 -8.01
N LEU A 105 -3.63 -11.90 -8.94
CA LEU A 105 -4.11 -13.17 -9.49
C LEU A 105 -4.17 -14.27 -8.41
N ALA A 106 -3.18 -14.33 -7.51
CA ALA A 106 -3.21 -15.24 -6.36
C ALA A 106 -4.37 -14.92 -5.41
N SER A 107 -4.64 -13.63 -5.15
CA SER A 107 -5.79 -13.22 -4.33
C SER A 107 -7.12 -13.65 -4.94
N HIS A 108 -7.29 -13.51 -6.26
CA HIS A 108 -8.48 -14.00 -6.96
C HIS A 108 -8.64 -15.52 -6.91
N ARG A 109 -7.55 -16.27 -7.10
CA ARG A 109 -7.58 -17.74 -6.95
C ARG A 109 -7.92 -18.15 -5.51
N SER A 110 -7.36 -17.46 -4.53
CA SER A 110 -7.60 -17.70 -3.11
C SER A 110 -9.07 -17.51 -2.76
N ALA A 111 -9.69 -16.43 -3.25
CA ALA A 111 -11.12 -16.17 -3.06
C ALA A 111 -11.99 -17.26 -3.70
N ALA A 112 -11.66 -17.68 -4.93
CA ALA A 112 -12.42 -18.72 -5.64
C ALA A 112 -12.28 -20.12 -5.01
N GLY A 113 -11.08 -20.45 -4.51
CA GLY A 113 -10.76 -21.76 -3.93
C GLY A 113 -10.95 -21.87 -2.41
N SER A 114 -11.22 -20.76 -1.72
CA SER A 114 -11.33 -20.71 -0.24
C SER A 114 -10.08 -21.24 0.48
N GLY A 115 -8.88 -20.87 0.01
CA GLY A 115 -7.61 -21.39 0.52
C GLY A 115 -6.43 -20.44 0.33
N TRP A 116 -5.30 -20.77 0.96
CA TRP A 116 -4.05 -20.01 0.79
C TRP A 116 -3.43 -20.27 -0.58
N GLU A 117 -3.01 -19.20 -1.25
CA GLU A 117 -2.30 -19.26 -2.52
C GLU A 117 -0.86 -18.77 -2.34
N ASN A 118 0.09 -19.54 -2.88
CA ASN A 118 1.48 -19.10 -2.96
C ASN A 118 1.66 -18.20 -4.18
N ILE A 119 2.47 -17.15 -4.02
CA ILE A 119 2.82 -16.24 -5.10
C ILE A 119 4.10 -16.78 -5.74
N LEU A 120 3.93 -17.58 -6.79
CA LEU A 120 5.04 -18.16 -7.55
C LEU A 120 5.86 -17.01 -8.15
N THR A 121 7.11 -16.85 -7.72
CA THR A 121 8.16 -16.05 -8.39
C THR A 121 8.78 -16.84 -9.52
#